data_AF-A0A7X9BL52-F1
#
_entry.id   AF-A0A7X9BL52-F1
#
_cell.length_a   1.000
_cell.length_b   1.000
_cell.length_c   1.000
_cell.angle_alpha   90.00
_cell.angle_beta   90.00
_cell.angle_gamma   90.00
#
_symmetry.space_group_name_H-M   'P 1'
#
loop_
_entity.id
_entity.type
_entity.pdbx_description
1 polymer ?
#
loop_
_entity_poly.entity_id
_entity_poly.type
_entity_poly.pdbx_seq_one_letter_code
_entity_poly.pdbx_strand_id
1 'polypeptide(L)'
;MRKRNIIFLLVVMLVMGVIVFGLNSTEQLKKEPVPVNTGNVPQRSGDTERPSISEKVIKLATDELTKEGGDDRIGEAVIIVDQNMIKIIIMASHAISEDNAKQLGLGAVKQVGTVIDSQISLDTPGGDLYGSIYDHYDVYVGVYPMRELDPDKYYAYGVKLAGAKEIIW
;
A
#
# COMPACT_ATOMS: atom_id res chain seq x y z
N MET A 1 -36.67 -15.70 -16.84
CA MET A 1 -35.46 -15.40 -17.62
C MET A 1 -34.30 -15.21 -16.66
N ARG A 2 -33.42 -16.22 -16.56
CA ARG A 2 -32.09 -16.10 -15.94
C ARG A 2 -31.16 -15.36 -16.90
N LYS A 3 -30.28 -14.52 -16.35
CA LYS A 3 -28.87 -14.27 -16.74
C LYS A 3 -28.54 -12.80 -16.49
N ARG A 4 -27.76 -12.53 -15.43
CA ARG A 4 -26.81 -11.41 -15.31
C ARG A 4 -26.02 -11.51 -13.99
N ASN A 5 -25.48 -12.68 -13.68
CA ASN A 5 -24.52 -12.91 -12.59
C ASN A 5 -23.37 -13.81 -13.10
N ILE A 6 -22.64 -13.39 -14.14
CA ILE A 6 -21.43 -14.09 -14.63
C ILE A 6 -20.45 -13.06 -15.22
N ILE A 7 -20.06 -12.05 -14.45
CA ILE A 7 -18.90 -11.20 -14.81
C ILE A 7 -17.92 -11.09 -13.64
N PHE A 8 -18.36 -11.30 -12.40
CA PHE A 8 -17.52 -11.18 -11.21
C PHE A 8 -16.52 -12.31 -10.97
N LEU A 9 -16.48 -13.36 -11.79
CA LEU A 9 -15.69 -14.58 -11.53
C LEU A 9 -14.60 -14.88 -12.56
N LEU A 10 -14.43 -14.04 -13.59
CA LEU A 10 -13.47 -14.29 -14.68
C LEU A 10 -12.21 -13.41 -14.63
N VAL A 11 -12.15 -12.42 -13.72
CA VAL A 11 -10.96 -11.56 -13.56
C VAL A 11 -9.94 -12.16 -12.58
N VAL A 12 -10.34 -13.15 -11.76
CA VAL A 12 -9.46 -13.76 -10.74
C VAL A 12 -8.55 -14.87 -11.31
N MET A 13 -8.73 -15.30 -12.57
CA MET A 13 -7.96 -16.42 -13.13
C MET A 13 -6.92 -16.09 -14.21
N LEU A 14 -6.70 -14.82 -14.56
CA LEU A 14 -5.82 -14.45 -15.68
C LEU A 14 -4.36 -14.13 -15.28
N VAL A 15 -3.90 -14.54 -14.10
CA VAL A 15 -2.49 -14.36 -13.66
C VAL A 15 -1.72 -15.69 -13.55
N MET A 16 -2.38 -16.84 -13.82
CA MET A 16 -1.79 -18.17 -13.55
C MET A 16 -1.24 -18.94 -14.76
N GLY A 17 -0.98 -18.29 -15.90
CA GLY A 17 -0.17 -18.99 -16.90
C GLY A 17 -0.12 -18.36 -18.27
N VAL A 18 1.04 -17.78 -18.60
CA VAL A 18 1.78 -18.02 -19.85
C VAL A 18 3.21 -17.55 -19.61
N ILE A 19 4.17 -18.44 -19.34
CA ILE A 19 5.51 -18.38 -19.98
C ILE A 19 6.02 -19.82 -20.10
N VAL A 20 5.68 -20.48 -21.21
CA VAL A 20 6.33 -21.71 -21.69
C VAL A 20 6.66 -21.51 -23.16
N PHE A 21 7.95 -21.65 -23.46
CA PHE A 21 8.62 -21.86 -24.75
C PHE A 21 9.00 -20.67 -25.65
N GLY A 22 10.32 -20.51 -25.76
CA GLY A 22 11.03 -19.79 -26.81
C GLY A 22 12.52 -20.18 -26.78
N LEU A 23 12.83 -21.41 -27.19
CA LEU A 23 14.20 -21.89 -27.45
C LEU A 23 14.75 -21.25 -28.73
N ASN A 24 15.91 -20.58 -28.66
CA ASN A 24 16.99 -20.81 -29.62
C ASN A 24 18.34 -20.22 -29.14
N SER A 25 19.31 -21.14 -28.95
CA SER A 25 20.77 -21.05 -29.17
C SER A 25 21.53 -19.81 -28.67
N THR A 26 22.61 -19.90 -27.88
CA THR A 26 23.60 -20.96 -27.64
C THR A 26 24.47 -20.46 -26.49
N GLU A 27 24.62 -21.23 -25.42
CA GLU A 27 25.88 -21.50 -24.73
C GLU A 27 25.61 -22.48 -23.58
N GLN A 28 26.16 -23.68 -23.70
CA GLN A 28 26.17 -24.64 -22.61
C GLN A 28 27.24 -24.22 -21.60
N LEU A 29 26.86 -23.93 -20.36
CA LEU A 29 27.72 -24.20 -19.20
C LEU A 29 26.91 -24.90 -18.11
N LYS A 30 27.16 -26.21 -17.99
CA LYS A 30 27.06 -27.09 -16.81
C LYS A 30 26.12 -26.64 -15.67
N LYS A 31 24.98 -27.32 -15.53
CA LYS A 31 24.15 -27.32 -14.32
C LYS A 31 24.94 -27.86 -13.12
N GLU A 32 25.36 -26.97 -12.23
CA GLU A 32 25.39 -27.26 -10.79
C GLU A 32 24.11 -26.69 -10.17
N PRO A 33 23.39 -27.43 -9.31
CA PRO A 33 22.27 -26.85 -8.56
C PRO A 33 22.83 -25.79 -7.60
N VAL A 34 22.62 -24.52 -7.94
CA VAL A 34 22.85 -23.41 -7.02
C VAL A 34 21.87 -23.62 -5.85
N PRO A 35 22.35 -23.81 -4.61
CA PRO A 35 21.47 -23.85 -3.47
C PRO A 35 20.69 -22.53 -3.44
N VAL A 36 19.37 -22.61 -3.24
CA VAL A 36 18.55 -21.45 -2.89
C VAL A 36 19.14 -20.88 -1.61
N ASN A 37 20.02 -19.90 -1.78
CA ASN A 37 20.53 -19.10 -0.69
C ASN A 37 19.38 -18.16 -0.35
N THR A 38 18.56 -18.57 0.61
CA THR A 38 17.74 -17.70 1.46
C THR A 38 18.66 -16.72 2.17
N GLY A 39 19.27 -15.83 1.39
CA GLY A 39 20.10 -14.74 1.86
C GLY A 39 19.18 -13.75 2.56
N ASN A 40 19.15 -13.85 3.88
CA ASN A 40 18.75 -12.84 4.86
C ASN A 40 18.19 -11.55 4.24
N VAL A 41 16.87 -11.51 4.05
CA VAL A 41 16.17 -10.25 4.33
C VAL A 41 16.55 -9.92 5.78
N PRO A 42 17.11 -8.73 6.09
CA PRO A 42 17.50 -8.41 7.45
C PRO A 42 16.29 -8.60 8.36
N GLN A 43 16.34 -9.63 9.21
CA GLN A 43 15.33 -9.85 10.23
C GLN A 43 15.52 -8.70 11.22
N ARG A 44 14.58 -7.76 11.17
CA ARG A 44 14.69 -6.48 11.86
C ARG A 44 14.67 -6.74 13.35
N SER A 45 15.78 -6.46 14.03
CA SER A 45 15.91 -6.64 15.48
C SER A 45 15.00 -5.64 16.20
N GLY A 46 13.82 -6.13 16.56
CA GLY A 46 12.75 -5.38 17.21
C GLY A 46 11.41 -6.07 16.98
N ASP A 47 11.35 -7.40 17.19
CA ASP A 47 10.10 -8.16 17.15
C ASP A 47 9.28 -7.87 18.41
N THR A 48 8.82 -6.63 18.58
CA THR A 48 7.49 -6.43 19.14
C THR A 48 6.51 -7.04 18.14
N GLU A 49 5.68 -7.97 18.59
CA GLU A 49 4.70 -8.67 17.78
C GLU A 49 3.92 -7.65 16.92
N ARG A 50 4.01 -7.78 15.59
CA ARG A 50 3.40 -6.82 14.66
C ARG A 50 1.88 -6.81 14.88
N PRO A 51 1.26 -5.65 15.13
CA PRO A 51 -0.17 -5.58 15.38
C PRO A 51 -0.97 -6.01 14.15
N SER A 52 -1.90 -6.95 14.30
CA SER A 52 -2.77 -7.36 13.20
C SER A 52 -3.84 -6.31 12.91
N ILE A 53 -3.90 -5.82 11.66
CA ILE A 53 -4.92 -4.87 11.21
C ILE A 53 -6.03 -5.64 10.49
N SER A 54 -7.23 -5.67 11.08
CA SER A 54 -8.37 -6.35 10.45
C SER A 54 -8.97 -5.58 9.27
N GLU A 55 -9.61 -6.28 8.33
CA GLU A 55 -10.32 -5.65 7.19
C GLU A 55 -11.37 -4.62 7.65
N LYS A 56 -12.02 -4.84 8.79
CA LYS A 56 -12.98 -3.89 9.36
C LYS A 56 -12.32 -2.55 9.71
N VAL A 57 -11.10 -2.59 10.24
CA VAL A 57 -10.33 -1.39 10.59
C VAL A 57 -9.83 -0.70 9.33
N ILE A 58 -9.36 -1.45 8.32
CA ILE A 58 -8.97 -0.91 7.01
C ILE A 58 -10.16 -0.19 6.36
N LYS A 59 -11.35 -0.81 6.40
CA LYS A 59 -12.57 -0.21 5.87
C LYS A 59 -12.92 1.09 6.61
N LEU A 60 -12.87 1.10 7.94
CA LEU A 60 -13.13 2.29 8.74
C LEU A 60 -12.14 3.43 8.40
N ALA A 61 -10.85 3.13 8.29
CA ALA A 61 -9.84 4.11 7.92
C ALA A 61 -10.07 4.66 6.50
N THR A 62 -10.49 3.80 5.57
CA THR A 62 -10.85 4.21 4.20
C THR A 62 -12.10 5.09 4.20
N ASP A 63 -13.16 4.68 4.90
CA ASP A 63 -14.42 5.43 5.01
C ASP A 63 -14.19 6.82 5.62
N GLU A 64 -13.36 6.92 6.66
CA GLU A 64 -13.00 8.20 7.30
C GLU A 64 -12.22 9.12 6.36
N LEU A 65 -11.35 8.57 5.52
CA LEU A 65 -10.57 9.33 4.55
C LEU A 65 -11.44 9.90 3.42
N THR A 66 -12.48 9.16 3.03
CA THR A 66 -13.40 9.53 1.92
C THR A 66 -14.75 10.08 2.40
N LYS A 67 -14.91 10.39 3.69
CA LYS A 67 -16.20 10.81 4.24
C LYS A 67 -16.66 12.16 3.68
N GLU A 68 -17.97 12.34 3.60
CA GLU A 68 -18.56 13.64 3.28
C GLU A 68 -18.14 14.69 4.32
N GLY A 69 -17.68 15.86 3.84
CA GLY A 69 -17.10 16.91 4.69
C GLY A 69 -15.64 16.68 5.12
N GLY A 70 -14.99 15.63 4.60
CA GLY A 70 -13.53 15.46 4.65
C GLY A 70 -12.78 16.38 3.67
N ASP A 71 -11.55 16.01 3.31
CA ASP A 71 -10.76 16.73 2.32
C ASP A 71 -11.36 16.52 0.91
N ASP A 72 -11.94 17.57 0.34
CA ASP A 72 -12.67 17.56 -0.94
C ASP A 72 -11.80 17.23 -2.17
N ARG A 73 -10.48 17.27 -1.99
CA ARG A 73 -9.52 16.83 -3.01
C ARG A 73 -9.51 15.32 -3.15
N ILE A 74 -9.95 14.55 -2.15
CA ILE A 74 -9.99 13.08 -2.22
C ILE A 74 -11.29 12.67 -2.92
N GLY A 75 -11.17 12.15 -4.14
CA GLY A 75 -12.30 11.55 -4.85
C GLY A 75 -12.53 10.11 -4.41
N GLU A 76 -11.47 9.31 -4.36
CA GLU A 76 -11.49 7.93 -3.90
C GLU A 76 -10.18 7.61 -3.18
N ALA A 77 -10.20 6.60 -2.31
CA ALA A 77 -9.00 6.09 -1.69
C ALA A 77 -9.06 4.57 -1.52
N VAL A 78 -7.88 3.93 -1.54
CA VAL A 78 -7.74 2.50 -1.29
C VAL A 78 -6.59 2.30 -0.30
N ILE A 79 -6.86 1.53 0.75
CA ILE A 79 -5.86 1.13 1.73
C ILE A 79 -5.63 -0.38 1.60
N ILE A 80 -4.39 -0.78 1.41
CA ILE A 80 -3.99 -2.19 1.32
C ILE A 80 -2.97 -2.45 2.42
N VAL A 81 -3.22 -3.47 3.23
CA VAL A 81 -2.26 -3.97 4.22
C VAL A 81 -1.82 -5.35 3.76
N ASP A 82 -0.51 -5.52 3.56
CA ASP A 82 0.07 -6.80 3.15
C ASP A 82 1.40 -7.01 3.86
N GLN A 83 1.60 -8.19 4.46
CA GLN A 83 2.80 -8.61 5.19
C GLN A 83 3.37 -7.55 6.16
N ASN A 84 4.25 -6.67 5.65
CA ASN A 84 5.00 -5.65 6.37
C ASN A 84 4.73 -4.23 5.85
N MET A 85 3.75 -4.03 4.98
CA MET A 85 3.47 -2.75 4.35
C MET A 85 2.02 -2.32 4.40
N ILE A 86 1.82 -1.01 4.49
CA ILE A 86 0.54 -0.32 4.33
C ILE A 86 0.67 0.57 3.08
N LYS A 87 -0.18 0.35 2.08
CA LYS A 87 -0.28 1.19 0.89
C LYS A 87 -1.53 2.05 1.00
N ILE A 88 -1.37 3.36 0.87
CA ILE A 88 -2.44 4.34 0.84
C ILE A 88 -2.45 4.97 -0.55
N ILE A 89 -3.46 4.63 -1.34
CA ILE A 89 -3.63 5.13 -2.70
C ILE A 89 -4.76 6.14 -2.67
N ILE A 90 -4.49 7.36 -3.11
CA ILE A 90 -5.44 8.47 -3.13
C ILE A 90 -5.66 8.86 -4.57
N MET A 91 -6.92 8.86 -5.00
CA MET A 91 -7.32 9.39 -6.30
C MET A 91 -7.91 10.78 -6.10
N ALA A 92 -7.18 11.79 -6.55
CA ALA A 92 -7.56 13.17 -6.39
C ALA A 92 -8.66 13.56 -7.39
N SER A 93 -9.72 14.20 -6.88
CA SER A 93 -10.92 14.60 -7.63
C SER A 93 -10.64 15.63 -8.72
N HIS A 94 -9.54 16.37 -8.59
CA HIS A 94 -9.07 17.37 -9.55
C HIS A 94 -7.54 17.41 -9.62
N ALA A 95 -7.02 18.11 -10.63
CA ALA A 95 -5.58 18.32 -10.77
C ALA A 95 -5.06 19.23 -9.65
N ILE A 96 -3.97 18.80 -9.04
CA ILE A 96 -3.29 19.50 -7.94
C ILE A 96 -1.79 19.55 -8.23
N SER A 97 -1.09 20.53 -7.66
CA SER A 97 0.38 20.58 -7.73
C SER A 97 1.01 19.42 -6.94
N GLU A 98 2.24 19.07 -7.28
CA GLU A 98 3.03 18.08 -6.55
C GLU A 98 3.11 18.40 -5.05
N ASP A 99 3.40 19.65 -4.67
CA ASP A 99 3.48 20.04 -3.25
C ASP A 99 2.14 19.87 -2.52
N ASN A 100 1.02 20.22 -3.17
CA ASN A 100 -0.31 20.01 -2.59
C ASN A 100 -0.64 18.53 -2.51
N ALA A 101 -0.18 17.71 -3.46
CA ALA A 101 -0.34 16.26 -3.42
C ALA A 101 0.48 15.63 -2.29
N LYS A 102 1.72 16.09 -2.05
CA LYS A 102 2.53 15.68 -0.89
C LYS A 102 1.81 16.01 0.42
N GLN A 103 1.26 17.22 0.55
CA GLN A 103 0.48 17.59 1.73
C GLN A 103 -0.78 16.74 1.91
N LEU A 104 -1.50 16.45 0.83
CA LEU A 104 -2.69 15.59 0.84
C LEU A 104 -2.33 14.17 1.30
N GLY A 105 -1.30 13.58 0.70
CA GLY A 105 -0.80 12.26 1.08
C GLY A 105 -0.32 12.22 2.53
N LEU A 106 0.37 13.27 3.00
CA LEU A 106 0.79 13.39 4.40
C LEU A 106 -0.41 13.41 5.35
N GLY A 107 -1.44 14.19 5.03
CA GLY A 107 -2.67 14.27 5.82
C GLY A 107 -3.38 12.92 5.89
N ALA A 108 -3.48 12.22 4.76
CA ALA A 108 -4.08 10.89 4.69
C ALA A 108 -3.32 9.86 5.54
N VAL A 109 -1.98 9.84 5.44
CA VAL A 109 -1.13 8.96 6.26
C VAL A 109 -1.39 9.18 7.75
N LYS A 110 -1.47 10.44 8.19
CA LYS A 110 -1.78 10.77 9.60
C LYS A 110 -3.17 10.30 10.02
N GLN A 111 -4.18 10.54 9.19
CA GLN A 111 -5.55 10.15 9.49
C GLN A 111 -5.70 8.63 9.57
N VAL A 112 -5.14 7.90 8.60
CA VAL A 112 -5.17 6.44 8.56
C VAL A 112 -4.46 5.85 9.79
N GLY A 113 -3.27 6.37 10.13
CA GLY A 113 -2.53 5.92 11.32
C GLY A 113 -3.33 6.12 12.60
N THR A 114 -3.88 7.33 12.78
CA THR A 114 -4.73 7.67 13.95
C THR A 114 -5.93 6.73 14.08
N VAL A 115 -6.64 6.47 12.97
CA VAL A 115 -7.80 5.58 12.99
C VAL A 115 -7.36 4.17 13.36
N ILE A 116 -6.31 3.63 12.74
CA ILE A 116 -5.85 2.27 13.00
C ILE A 116 -5.41 2.12 14.46
N ASP A 117 -4.55 3.01 14.95
CA ASP A 117 -4.04 3.01 16.33
C ASP A 117 -5.19 2.97 17.35
N SER A 118 -6.24 3.79 17.13
CA SER A 118 -7.41 3.86 18.01
C SER A 118 -8.21 2.55 18.09
N GLN A 119 -8.12 1.69 17.08
CA GLN A 119 -8.89 0.44 17.00
C GLN A 119 -8.15 -0.78 17.53
N ILE A 120 -6.81 -0.75 17.52
CA ILE A 120 -5.97 -1.89 17.90
C ILE A 120 -5.28 -1.68 19.25
N SER A 121 -5.63 -0.60 19.96
CA SER A 121 -5.16 -0.27 21.31
C SER A 121 -3.63 -0.33 21.43
N LEU A 122 -2.92 0.18 20.43
CA LEU A 122 -1.50 0.43 20.59
C LEU A 122 -1.35 1.47 21.70
N ASP A 123 -0.66 1.08 22.79
CA ASP A 123 -0.31 1.99 23.88
C ASP A 123 0.22 3.28 23.24
N THR A 124 -0.47 4.39 23.50
CA THR A 124 -0.05 5.69 22.99
C THR A 124 0.78 6.42 24.07
N PRO A 125 2.06 6.05 24.30
CA PRO A 125 3.00 6.99 24.85
C PRO A 125 4.11 7.23 23.82
N GLY A 126 3.89 8.20 22.94
CA GLY A 126 4.97 8.81 22.13
C GLY A 126 5.03 8.47 20.64
N GLY A 127 3.96 7.93 20.04
CA GLY A 127 3.89 7.72 18.59
C GLY A 127 4.23 8.98 17.80
N ASP A 128 4.93 8.81 16.67
CA ASP A 128 5.32 9.90 15.79
C ASP A 128 4.10 10.70 15.28
N LEU A 129 4.35 11.82 14.59
CA LEU A 129 3.31 12.67 13.99
C LEU A 129 2.39 11.92 13.01
N TYR A 130 2.66 10.66 12.68
CA TYR A 130 1.99 9.84 11.67
C TYR A 130 1.14 8.72 12.28
N GLY A 131 1.49 8.19 13.46
CA GLY A 131 0.80 7.10 14.15
C GLY A 131 1.77 5.96 14.48
N SER A 132 1.63 5.35 15.66
CA SER A 132 2.56 4.32 16.15
C SER A 132 2.51 3.03 15.33
N ILE A 133 1.40 2.77 14.62
CA ILE A 133 1.33 1.64 13.68
C ILE A 133 2.46 1.65 12.66
N TYR A 134 2.98 2.81 12.27
CA TYR A 134 4.05 2.93 11.27
C TYR A 134 5.46 2.67 11.80
N ASP A 135 5.61 2.38 13.10
CA ASP A 135 6.84 1.79 13.63
C ASP A 135 6.96 0.31 13.27
N HIS A 136 5.84 -0.33 12.92
CA HIS A 136 5.75 -1.76 12.62
C HIS A 136 5.57 -2.10 11.13
N TYR A 137 5.29 -1.09 10.29
CA TYR A 137 4.98 -1.22 8.87
C TYR A 137 5.73 -0.19 8.02
N ASP A 138 6.17 -0.62 6.82
CA ASP A 138 6.56 0.31 5.77
C ASP A 138 5.29 0.95 5.17
N VAL A 139 5.29 2.28 5.00
CA VAL A 139 4.15 3.02 4.48
C VAL A 139 4.48 3.52 3.09
N TYR A 140 3.62 3.19 2.14
CA TYR A 140 3.66 3.72 0.79
C TYR A 140 2.43 4.58 0.59
N VAL A 141 2.62 5.82 0.15
CA VAL A 141 1.51 6.73 -0.17
C VAL A 141 1.65 7.22 -1.59
N GLY A 142 0.58 7.15 -2.37
CA GLY A 142 0.56 7.66 -3.73
C GLY A 142 -0.70 8.48 -3.98
N VAL A 143 -0.52 9.63 -4.61
CA VAL A 143 -1.59 10.55 -4.98
C VAL A 143 -1.66 10.64 -6.50
N TYR A 144 -2.77 10.17 -7.06
CA TYR A 144 -2.97 9.96 -8.48
C TYR A 144 -4.12 10.82 -9.01
N PRO A 145 -4.13 11.16 -10.31
CA PRO A 145 -5.34 11.66 -10.97
C PRO A 145 -6.45 10.60 -10.98
N MET A 146 -7.68 10.97 -10.59
CA MET A 146 -8.83 10.05 -10.55
C MET A 146 -9.21 9.41 -11.89
N ARG A 147 -8.69 9.92 -13.03
CA ARG A 147 -9.00 9.39 -14.36
C ARG A 147 -7.96 8.39 -14.91
N GLU A 148 -6.81 8.24 -14.26
CA GLU A 148 -5.75 7.31 -14.68
C GLU A 148 -5.04 6.73 -13.44
N LEU A 149 -5.32 5.47 -13.12
CA LEU A 149 -4.45 4.63 -12.29
C LEU A 149 -3.33 4.08 -13.19
N ASP A 150 -2.45 4.97 -13.62
CA ASP A 150 -1.20 4.63 -14.29
C ASP A 150 -0.09 4.75 -13.25
N PRO A 151 0.63 3.65 -12.91
CA PRO A 151 1.65 3.67 -11.88
C PRO A 151 2.79 4.65 -12.18
N ASP A 152 2.97 5.03 -13.45
CA ASP A 152 3.98 5.99 -13.88
C ASP A 152 3.45 7.44 -13.93
N LYS A 153 2.16 7.66 -13.66
CA LYS A 153 1.53 8.99 -13.63
C LYS A 153 0.88 9.27 -12.29
N TYR A 154 1.69 9.79 -11.37
CA TYR A 154 1.24 10.30 -10.08
C TYR A 154 1.53 11.79 -9.94
N TYR A 155 0.78 12.48 -9.07
CA TYR A 155 1.13 13.83 -8.63
C TYR A 155 2.23 13.81 -7.57
N ALA A 156 2.17 12.83 -6.65
CA ALA A 156 3.21 12.57 -5.67
C ALA A 156 3.18 11.10 -5.26
N TYR A 157 4.35 10.55 -4.97
CA TYR A 157 4.51 9.22 -4.40
C TYR A 157 5.54 9.32 -3.29
N GLY A 158 5.36 8.62 -2.19
CA GLY A 158 6.29 8.67 -1.08
C GLY A 158 6.31 7.39 -0.26
N VAL A 159 7.43 7.17 0.41
CA VAL A 159 7.67 6.00 1.25
C VAL A 159 8.22 6.42 2.61
N LYS A 160 7.61 5.91 3.68
CA LYS A 160 8.21 5.89 5.03
C LYS A 160 8.51 4.44 5.36
N LEU A 161 9.78 4.07 5.31
CA LEU A 161 10.20 2.77 5.85
C LEU A 161 9.96 2.80 7.36
N ALA A 162 9.56 1.66 7.96
CA ALA A 162 9.41 1.58 9.41
C ALA A 162 10.70 2.09 10.09
N GLY A 163 10.60 2.76 11.23
CA GLY A 163 11.74 3.41 11.91
C GLY A 163 12.35 4.63 11.22
N ALA A 164 11.93 5.00 9.99
CA ALA A 164 12.25 6.31 9.42
C ALA A 164 11.40 7.39 10.09
N LYS A 165 11.97 8.59 10.24
CA LYS A 165 11.30 9.73 10.89
C LYS A 165 10.19 10.34 10.06
N GLU A 166 10.30 10.30 8.74
CA GLU A 166 9.40 10.98 7.82
C GLU A 166 9.30 10.24 6.48
N ILE A 167 8.29 10.62 5.71
CA ILE A 167 8.09 10.15 4.33
C ILE A 167 9.13 10.81 3.43
N ILE A 168 9.77 10.00 2.59
CA ILE A 168 10.58 10.46 1.47
C ILE A 168 9.67 10.48 0.24
N TRP A 169 9.58 11.62 -0.42
CA TRP A 169 8.79 11.82 -1.64
C TRP A 169 9.64 11.73 -2.90
#